data_AF-A0A925VNY7-F1
#
_entry.id   AF-A0A925VNY7-F1
#
_cell.length_a   1.000
_cell.length_b   1.000
_cell.length_c   1.000
_cell.angle_alpha   90.00
_cell.angle_beta   90.00
_cell.angle_gamma   90.00
#
_symmetry.space_group_name_H-M   'P 1'
#
loop_
_entity.id
_entity.type
_entity.pdbx_description
1 polymer ?
#
loop_
_entity_poly.entity_id
_entity_poly.type
_entity_poly.pdbx_seq_one_letter_code
_entity_poly.pdbx_strand_id
1 'polypeptide(L)'
;MPGLYLHIPFCKQACHYCDFHFSTSMALKSRLVEALTRELALRADYLGPHPTLETIYFGGGTPSLLTGAELEQLFGAIHRHFEVAADAEITLEANP
;
A
#
# COMPACT_ATOMS: atom_id res chain seq x y z
N MET A 1 -17.56 6.71 1.59
CA MET A 1 -16.19 7.15 1.85
C MET A 1 -15.25 6.30 1.02
N PRO A 2 -14.57 6.89 0.03
CA PRO A 2 -13.52 6.22 -0.72
C PRO A 2 -12.34 5.86 0.18
N GLY A 3 -11.90 4.60 0.12
CA GLY A 3 -10.73 4.11 0.86
C GLY A 3 -9.76 3.40 -0.07
N LEU A 4 -8.46 3.54 0.22
CA LEU A 4 -7.39 2.87 -0.51
C LEU A 4 -6.74 1.81 0.37
N TYR A 5 -6.79 0.55 -0.05
CA TYR A 5 -6.06 -0.55 0.57
C TYR A 5 -4.87 -0.95 -0.31
N LEU A 6 -3.67 -0.96 0.27
CA LEU A 6 -2.45 -1.43 -0.38
C LEU A 6 -1.97 -2.71 0.30
N HIS A 7 -2.00 -3.82 -0.45
CA HIS A 7 -1.56 -5.12 0.03
C HIS A 7 -0.05 -5.28 -0.14
N ILE A 8 0.68 -5.48 0.96
CA ILE A 8 2.13 -5.71 1.01
C ILE A 8 2.39 -7.16 1.50
N PRO A 9 2.48 -8.15 0.61
CA PRO A 9 2.48 -9.57 0.94
C PRO A 9 3.89 -10.07 1.33
N PHE A 10 4.67 -9.29 2.07
CA PHE A 10 6.05 -9.64 2.40
C PHE A 10 6.23 -9.80 3.90
N CYS A 11 6.81 -10.93 4.31
CA CYS A 11 7.15 -11.22 5.71
C CYS A 11 8.62 -11.62 5.81
N LYS A 12 9.30 -11.30 6.93
CA LYS A 12 10.68 -11.80 7.15
C LYS A 12 10.72 -13.32 7.36
N GLN A 13 9.66 -13.89 7.91
CA GLN A 13 9.53 -15.31 8.21
C GLN A 13 8.09 -15.79 8.08
N ALA A 14 7.91 -17.09 7.88
CA ALA A 14 6.60 -17.73 7.90
C ALA A 14 6.20 -18.05 9.34
N CYS A 15 5.17 -17.41 9.86
CA CYS A 15 4.64 -17.71 11.19
C CYS A 15 3.72 -18.94 11.10
N HIS A 16 3.90 -19.94 11.97
CA HIS A 16 3.13 -21.19 11.92
C HIS A 16 1.62 -21.03 12.10
N TYR A 17 1.19 -19.92 12.71
CA TYR A 17 -0.22 -19.60 12.95
C TYR A 17 -0.84 -18.70 11.87
N CYS A 18 -0.05 -18.22 10.91
CA CYS A 18 -0.52 -17.23 9.94
C CYS A 18 -1.24 -17.90 8.77
N ASP A 19 -2.51 -17.52 8.58
CA ASP A 19 -3.37 -17.98 7.47
C ASP A 19 -3.59 -16.90 6.39
N PHE A 20 -2.84 -15.80 6.45
CA PHE A 20 -2.90 -14.72 5.46
C PHE A 20 -1.98 -15.00 4.27
N HIS A 21 -2.24 -14.33 3.15
CA HIS A 21 -1.36 -14.40 1.99
C HIS A 21 -0.05 -13.63 2.25
N PHE A 22 1.09 -14.31 2.15
CA PHE A 22 2.41 -13.72 2.27
C PHE A 22 3.48 -14.45 1.44
N SER A 23 4.62 -13.80 1.30
CA SER A 23 5.85 -14.30 0.72
C SER A 23 7.03 -13.95 1.64
N THR A 24 7.91 -14.91 1.89
CA THR A 24 9.17 -14.67 2.61
C THR A 24 10.31 -14.20 1.71
N SER A 25 10.11 -14.22 0.39
CA SER A 25 11.10 -13.73 -0.57
C SER A 25 10.95 -12.24 -0.80
N MET A 26 11.98 -11.47 -0.44
CA MET A 26 12.03 -10.02 -0.65
C MET A 26 12.47 -9.61 -2.06
N ALA A 27 12.87 -10.55 -2.91
CA ALA A 27 13.46 -10.27 -4.23
C ALA A 27 12.51 -9.49 -5.16
N LEU A 28 11.20 -9.60 -4.94
CA LEU A 28 10.18 -8.92 -5.74
C LEU A 28 9.60 -7.68 -5.06
N LYS A 29 10.10 -7.28 -3.87
CA LYS A 29 9.51 -6.17 -3.10
C LYS A 29 9.49 -4.87 -3.88
N SER A 30 10.65 -4.43 -4.37
CA SER A 30 10.75 -3.17 -5.11
C SER A 30 9.95 -3.23 -6.42
N ARG A 31 9.91 -4.39 -7.10
CA ARG A 31 9.08 -4.59 -8.29
C ARG A 31 7.58 -4.50 -7.99
N LEU A 32 7.14 -4.97 -6.82
CA LEU A 32 5.76 -4.80 -6.36
C LEU A 32 5.46 -3.31 -6.12
N VAL A 33 6.35 -2.59 -5.43
CA VAL A 33 6.17 -1.15 -5.18
C VAL A 33 5.99 -0.38 -6.50
N GLU A 34 6.85 -0.65 -7.48
CA GLU A 34 6.69 -0.07 -8.83
C GLU A 34 5.38 -0.48 -9.51
N ALA A 35 4.95 -1.73 -9.35
CA ALA A 35 3.70 -2.22 -9.91
C ALA A 35 2.48 -1.53 -9.27
N LEU A 36 2.48 -1.35 -7.95
CA LEU A 36 1.45 -0.62 -7.22
C LEU A 36 1.39 0.84 -7.66
N THR A 37 2.54 1.52 -7.83
CA THR A 37 2.59 2.87 -8.40
C THR A 37 1.92 2.95 -9.78
N ARG A 38 2.17 1.97 -10.65
CA ARG A 38 1.52 1.89 -11.97
C ARG A 38 0.02 1.59 -11.85
N GLU A 39 -0.36 0.70 -10.94
CA GLU A 39 -1.77 0.35 -10.72
C GLU A 39 -2.58 1.54 -10.21
N LEU A 40 -2.04 2.35 -9.29
CA LEU A 40 -2.66 3.60 -8.83
C LEU A 40 -3.01 4.52 -10.02
N ALA A 41 -2.11 4.64 -11.00
CA ALA A 41 -2.37 5.42 -12.22
C ALA A 41 -3.47 4.78 -13.09
N LEU A 42 -3.42 3.45 -13.29
CA LEU A 42 -4.40 2.72 -14.10
C LEU A 42 -5.80 2.72 -13.49
N ARG A 43 -5.90 2.88 -12.17
CA ARG A 43 -7.15 2.83 -11.40
C ARG A 43 -7.66 4.22 -10.98
N ALA A 44 -6.96 5.29 -11.31
CA ALA A 44 -7.29 6.65 -10.86
C ALA A 44 -8.75 7.04 -11.16
N ASP A 45 -9.26 6.66 -12.34
CA ASP A 45 -10.62 7.00 -12.78
C ASP A 45 -11.69 5.99 -12.33
N TYR A 46 -11.32 4.93 -11.61
CA TYR A 46 -12.26 3.86 -11.22
C TYR A 46 -13.42 4.38 -10.35
N LEU A 47 -13.15 5.39 -9.53
CA LEU A 47 -14.12 5.99 -8.61
C LEU A 47 -14.77 7.27 -9.16
N GLY A 48 -14.54 7.58 -10.45
CA GLY A 48 -14.94 8.83 -11.07
C GLY A 48 -13.82 9.87 -11.06
N PRO A 49 -14.10 11.11 -11.52
CA PRO A 49 -13.09 12.17 -11.59
C PRO A 49 -12.71 12.66 -10.19
N HIS A 50 -11.40 12.73 -9.92
CA HIS A 50 -10.81 13.29 -8.69
C HIS A 50 -11.43 12.76 -7.38
N PRO A 51 -11.38 11.43 -7.13
CA PRO A 51 -11.89 10.89 -5.89
C PRO A 51 -11.04 11.38 -4.71
N THR A 52 -11.72 11.88 -3.67
CA THR A 52 -11.09 12.23 -2.39
C THR A 52 -11.03 10.98 -1.50
N LEU A 53 -9.82 10.53 -1.19
CA LEU A 53 -9.57 9.43 -0.25
C LEU A 53 -9.68 9.95 1.18
N GLU A 54 -10.49 9.27 1.97
CA GLU A 54 -10.68 9.55 3.40
C GLU A 54 -9.90 8.57 4.29
N THR A 55 -9.51 7.42 3.72
CA THR A 55 -8.76 6.38 4.43
C THR A 55 -7.70 5.75 3.51
N ILE A 56 -6.49 5.52 4.05
CA ILE A 56 -5.42 4.78 3.39
C ILE A 56 -4.91 3.71 4.37
N TYR A 57 -4.95 2.46 3.95
CA TYR A 57 -4.56 1.32 4.78
C TYR A 57 -3.51 0.46 4.10
N PHE A 58 -2.37 0.24 4.77
CA PHE A 58 -1.34 -0.69 4.36
C PHE A 58 -1.43 -1.95 5.21
N GLY A 59 -1.69 -3.10 4.58
CA GLY A 59 -1.83 -4.39 5.27
C GLY A 59 -1.31 -5.57 4.46
N GLY A 60 -1.53 -6.78 4.97
CA GLY A 60 -1.24 -8.03 4.26
C GLY A 60 -0.22 -8.89 5.00
N GLY A 61 1.04 -8.88 4.55
CA GLY A 61 2.14 -9.50 5.27
C GLY A 61 2.65 -8.57 6.37
N THR A 62 3.76 -7.90 6.12
CA THR A 62 4.36 -6.95 7.04
C THR A 62 4.71 -5.64 6.30
N PRO A 63 3.75 -4.72 6.17
CA PRO A 63 3.97 -3.43 5.51
C PRO A 63 5.13 -2.63 6.10
N SER A 64 5.43 -2.76 7.39
CA SER A 64 6.60 -2.13 8.04
C SER A 64 7.97 -2.59 7.50
N LEU A 65 8.02 -3.55 6.55
CA LEU A 65 9.23 -3.90 5.81
C LEU A 65 9.52 -2.98 4.61
N LEU A 66 8.60 -2.09 4.25
CA LEU A 66 8.85 -1.03 3.29
C LEU A 66 9.86 -0.04 3.88
N THR A 67 10.79 0.39 3.03
CA THR A 67 11.73 1.47 3.36
C THR A 67 11.04 2.83 3.28
N GLY A 68 11.61 3.85 3.91
CA GLY A 68 11.11 5.23 3.78
C GLY A 68 11.00 5.68 2.31
N ALA A 69 12.00 5.35 1.48
CA ALA A 69 11.98 5.68 0.06
C ALA A 69 10.84 4.97 -0.72
N GLU A 70 10.55 3.72 -0.39
CA GLU A 70 9.43 2.98 -0.99
C GLU A 70 8.08 3.58 -0.54
N LEU A 71 7.94 4.00 0.71
CA LEU A 71 6.76 4.69 1.20
C LEU A 71 6.57 6.05 0.53
N GLU A 72 7.63 6.86 0.43
CA GLU A 72 7.63 8.14 -0.28
C GLU A 72 7.20 7.96 -1.74
N GLN A 73 7.69 6.92 -2.42
CA GLN A 73 7.29 6.60 -3.78
C GLN A 73 5.79 6.28 -3.87
N LEU A 74 5.25 5.48 -2.95
CA LEU A 74 3.82 5.14 -2.92
C LEU A 74 2.97 6.38 -2.63
N PHE A 75 3.28 7.15 -1.59
CA PHE A 75 2.54 8.37 -1.27
C PHE A 75 2.62 9.42 -2.38
N GLY A 76 3.79 9.59 -3.01
CA GLY A 76 3.94 10.46 -4.16
C GLY A 76 3.09 10.04 -5.37
N ALA A 77 2.86 8.73 -5.54
CA ALA A 77 1.93 8.22 -6.55
C ALA A 77 0.47 8.46 -6.14
N ILE A 78 0.12 8.21 -4.87
CA ILE A 78 -1.24 8.44 -4.35
C ILE A 78 -1.64 9.90 -4.54
N HIS A 79 -0.83 10.85 -4.05
CA HIS A 79 -1.13 12.29 -4.17
C HIS A 79 -1.13 12.82 -5.61
N ARG A 80 -0.55 12.09 -6.56
CA ARG A 80 -0.58 12.45 -7.98
C ARG A 80 -1.91 12.09 -8.64
N HIS A 81 -2.54 11.01 -8.19
CA HIS A 81 -3.70 10.41 -8.84
C HIS A 81 -5.00 10.57 -8.05
N PHE A 82 -4.92 10.85 -6.75
CA PHE A 82 -6.04 10.94 -5.83
C PHE A 82 -5.93 12.23 -5.01
N GLU A 83 -7.07 12.84 -4.71
CA GLU A 83 -7.11 13.82 -3.62
C GLU A 83 -7.10 13.04 -2.29
N VAL A 84 -6.41 13.55 -1.28
CA VAL A 84 -6.38 12.96 0.07
C VAL A 84 -6.94 14.00 1.02
N ALA A 85 -7.95 13.62 1.79
CA ALA A 85 -8.57 14.52 2.77
C ALA A 85 -7.51 14.98 3.79
N ALA A 86 -7.62 16.22 4.27
CA ALA A 86 -6.67 16.80 5.21
C ALA A 86 -6.67 16.06 6.57
N ASP A 87 -7.79 15.44 6.91
CA ASP A 87 -8.04 14.63 8.10
C ASP A 87 -8.13 13.13 7.78
N ALA A 88 -7.62 12.70 6.62
CA ALA A 88 -7.63 11.29 6.23
C ALA A 88 -6.95 10.40 7.27
N GLU A 89 -7.56 9.26 7.58
CA GLU A 89 -6.92 8.24 8.40
C GLU A 89 -5.88 7.49 7.55
N ILE A 90 -4.64 7.41 8.04
CA ILE A 90 -3.56 6.66 7.40
C ILE A 90 -3.03 5.63 8.39
N THR A 91 -3.26 4.35 8.08
CA THR A 91 -2.94 3.23 8.95
C THR A 91 -1.97 2.29 8.27
N LEU A 92 -0.93 1.86 9.00
CA LEU A 92 0.08 0.92 8.51
C LEU A 92 0.28 -0.19 9.54
N GLU A 93 0.04 -1.44 9.13
CA GLU A 93 0.33 -2.60 9.96
C GLU A 93 1.84 -2.79 10.13
N ALA A 94 2.28 -3.01 11.37
CA ALA A 94 3.68 -3.21 11.70
C ALA A 94 3.86 -4.47 12.55
N ASN A 95 4.86 -5.28 12.20
CA ASN A 95 5.37 -6.34 13.08
C ASN A 95 6.70 -5.85 13.71
N PRO A 96 6.82 -5.86 15.06
CA PRO A 96 8.03 -5.45 15.76
C PRO A 96 9.24 -6.35 15.49
#